data_AF-A0A1I8P4M5-F1
#
_entry.id   AF-A0A1I8P4M5-F1
#
_cell.length_a   1.000
_cell.length_b   1.000
_cell.length_c   1.000
_cell.angle_alpha   90.00
_cell.angle_beta   90.00
_cell.angle_gamma   90.00
#
_symmetry.space_group_name_H-M   'P 1'
#
loop_
_entity.id
_entity.type
_entity.pdbx_description
1 polymer ?
#
loop_
_entity_poly.entity_id
_entity_poly.type
_entity_poly.pdbx_seq_one_letter_code
_entity_poly.pdbx_strand_id
1 'polypeptide(L)'
;MTLVLTVERLNGSENYKAWSMTLEAYLQMEDIWDVVEKGPDGGDEDFHKDRRAKFVILCLVDSKLFKIMPILRTANDVWEYLQRKYNPENIK
;
A
#
# COMPACT_ATOMS: atom_id res chain seq x y z
N MET A 1 -9.46 -8.99 23.08
CA MET A 1 -8.33 -9.75 22.51
C MET A 1 -7.72 -8.86 21.46
N THR A 2 -6.58 -8.23 21.72
CA THR A 2 -5.94 -7.34 20.73
C THR A 2 -5.22 -8.25 19.74
N LEU A 3 -5.73 -8.33 18.51
CA LEU A 3 -5.07 -9.10 17.46
C LEU A 3 -3.82 -8.30 17.05
N VAL A 4 -2.63 -8.80 17.40
CA VAL A 4 -1.37 -8.22 16.90
C VAL A 4 -1.18 -8.74 15.49
N LEU A 5 -1.65 -7.98 14.50
CA LEU A 5 -1.43 -8.28 13.09
C LEU A 5 0.04 -8.01 12.75
N THR A 6 0.83 -9.07 12.56
CA THR A 6 2.18 -8.96 12.00
C THR A 6 2.10 -9.08 10.49
N VAL A 7 1.87 -7.96 9.81
CA VAL A 7 2.09 -7.90 8.35
C VAL A 7 3.59 -7.90 8.12
N GLU A 8 4.09 -8.88 7.37
CA GLU A 8 5.51 -8.94 7.02
C GLU A 8 5.93 -7.71 6.22
N ARG A 9 7.21 -7.36 6.25
CA ARG A 9 7.73 -6.33 5.35
C ARG A 9 7.91 -6.89 3.95
N LEU A 10 7.67 -6.05 2.95
CA LEU A 10 7.89 -6.38 1.55
C LEU A 10 9.38 -6.67 1.31
N ASN A 11 9.64 -7.85 0.77
CA ASN A 11 10.95 -8.36 0.39
C ASN A 11 11.00 -8.63 -1.12
N GLY A 12 10.70 -7.58 -1.90
CA GLY A 12 10.66 -7.67 -3.35
C GLY A 12 9.61 -8.64 -3.89
N SER A 13 9.92 -9.28 -5.02
CA SER A 13 9.02 -10.25 -5.67
C SER A 13 8.80 -11.52 -4.83
N GLU A 14 9.72 -11.85 -3.92
CA GLU A 14 9.71 -13.11 -3.15
C GLU A 14 8.44 -13.28 -2.32
N ASN A 15 7.98 -12.21 -1.66
CA ASN A 15 6.78 -12.24 -0.84
C ASN A 15 5.68 -11.28 -1.32
N TYR A 16 5.84 -10.64 -2.48
CA TYR A 16 4.91 -9.61 -2.95
C TYR A 16 3.45 -10.08 -2.94
N LYS A 17 3.16 -11.29 -3.45
CA LYS A 17 1.79 -11.82 -3.51
C LYS A 17 1.17 -12.01 -2.13
N ALA A 18 1.90 -12.61 -1.20
CA ALA A 18 1.42 -12.81 0.18
C ALA A 18 1.28 -11.47 0.92
N TRP A 19 2.26 -10.58 0.74
CA TRP A 19 2.28 -9.24 1.30
C TRP A 19 1.09 -8.41 0.82
N SER A 20 0.85 -8.38 -0.50
CA SER A 20 -0.20 -7.54 -1.10
C SER A 20 -1.58 -8.01 -0.65
N MET A 21 -1.84 -9.32 -0.64
CA MET A 21 -3.11 -9.86 -0.14
C MET A 21 -3.34 -9.55 1.35
N THR A 22 -2.29 -9.68 2.18
CA THR A 22 -2.42 -9.46 3.62
C THR A 22 -2.65 -7.98 3.94
N LEU A 23 -1.91 -7.11 3.27
CA LEU A 23 -2.05 -5.66 3.45
C LEU A 23 -3.38 -5.16 2.90
N GLU A 24 -3.83 -5.63 1.73
CA GLU A 24 -5.15 -5.32 1.18
C GLU A 24 -6.26 -5.69 2.17
N ALA A 25 -6.24 -6.93 2.70
CA ALA A 25 -7.22 -7.37 3.69
C ALA A 25 -7.19 -6.51 4.98
N TYR A 26 -6.00 -6.10 5.42
CA TYR A 26 -5.86 -5.20 6.57
C TYR A 26 -6.49 -3.81 6.28
N LEU A 27 -6.20 -3.23 5.12
CA LEU A 27 -6.74 -1.91 4.74
C LEU A 27 -8.25 -1.94 4.49
N GLN A 28 -8.78 -3.07 4.01
CA GLN A 28 -10.23 -3.31 3.88
C GLN A 28 -10.90 -3.39 5.26
N MET A 29 -10.30 -4.12 6.21
CA MET A 29 -10.79 -4.18 7.60
C MET A 29 -10.80 -2.80 8.28
N GLU A 30 -9.83 -1.94 7.96
CA GLU A 30 -9.72 -0.57 8.47
C GLU A 30 -10.58 0.45 7.69
N ASP A 31 -11.34 0.02 6.68
CA ASP A 31 -12.18 0.88 5.82
C ASP A 31 -11.41 2.00 5.10
N ILE A 32 -10.18 1.69 4.65
CA ILE A 32 -9.28 2.64 3.96
C ILE A 32 -8.71 2.08 2.65
N TRP A 33 -9.20 0.95 2.15
CA TRP A 33 -8.73 0.35 0.90
C TRP A 33 -9.11 1.16 -0.35
N ASP A 34 -10.29 1.77 -0.38
CA ASP A 34 -10.82 2.43 -1.58
C ASP A 34 -9.88 3.51 -2.14
N VAL A 35 -9.26 4.31 -1.27
CA VAL A 35 -8.29 5.35 -1.68
C VAL A 35 -6.97 4.78 -2.19
N VAL A 36 -6.63 3.53 -1.87
CA VAL A 36 -5.47 2.82 -2.42
C VAL A 36 -5.79 2.25 -3.80
N GLU A 37 -6.99 1.69 -3.96
CA GLU A 37 -7.43 1.10 -5.22
C GLU A 37 -7.75 2.15 -6.29
N LYS A 38 -8.49 3.21 -5.91
CA LYS A 38 -9.08 4.18 -6.84
C LYS A 38 -8.41 5.55 -6.79
N GLY A 39 -7.60 5.80 -5.76
CA GLY A 39 -7.12 7.14 -5.42
C GLY A 39 -8.16 7.95 -4.62
N PRO A 40 -7.74 9.00 -3.90
CA PRO A 40 -8.66 9.90 -3.19
C PRO A 40 -9.50 10.73 -4.18
N ASP A 41 -10.80 10.91 -3.89
CA ASP A 41 -11.74 11.61 -4.77
C ASP A 41 -11.76 13.14 -4.61
N GLY A 42 -10.96 13.68 -3.70
CA GLY A 42 -10.89 15.11 -3.39
C GLY A 42 -11.65 15.54 -2.14
N GLY A 43 -12.38 14.64 -1.48
CA GLY A 43 -12.97 14.88 -0.16
C GLY A 43 -11.94 14.90 0.97
N ASP A 44 -12.21 15.69 2.02
CA ASP A 44 -11.33 15.76 3.20
C ASP A 44 -11.16 14.40 3.89
N GLU A 45 -12.24 13.61 3.99
CA GLU A 45 -12.22 12.26 4.55
C GLU A 45 -11.30 11.34 3.74
N ASP A 46 -11.41 11.38 2.41
CA ASP A 46 -10.56 10.63 1.49
C ASP A 46 -9.08 11.00 1.64
N PHE A 47 -8.75 12.28 1.77
CA PHE A 47 -7.36 12.70 2.04
C PHE A 47 -6.86 12.24 3.42
N HIS A 48 -7.74 12.08 4.40
CA HIS A 48 -7.39 11.47 5.69
C HIS A 48 -7.12 9.98 5.55
N LYS A 49 -7.99 9.24 4.84
CA LYS A 49 -7.81 7.81 4.55
C LYS A 49 -6.55 7.57 3.71
N ASP A 50 -6.29 8.39 2.70
CA ASP A 50 -5.12 8.29 1.81
C ASP A 50 -3.81 8.43 2.59
N ARG A 51 -3.70 9.49 3.43
CA ARG A 51 -2.53 9.70 4.28
C ARG A 51 -2.30 8.53 5.23
N ARG A 52 -3.36 7.98 5.81
CA ARG A 52 -3.29 6.82 6.71
C ARG A 52 -2.83 5.56 5.96
N ALA A 53 -3.45 5.24 4.83
CA ALA A 53 -3.09 4.08 4.02
C ALA A 53 -1.64 4.16 3.53
N LYS A 54 -1.22 5.34 3.02
CA LYS A 54 0.15 5.59 2.59
C LYS A 54 1.15 5.34 3.71
N PHE A 55 0.88 5.84 4.91
CA PHE A 55 1.75 5.62 6.06
C PHE A 55 1.89 4.12 6.41
N VAL A 56 0.79 3.38 6.42
CA VAL A 56 0.81 1.93 6.65
C VAL A 56 1.67 1.21 5.59
N ILE A 57 1.48 1.53 4.30
CA ILE A 57 2.29 0.95 3.22
C ILE A 57 3.78 1.25 3.45
N LEU A 58 4.12 2.50 3.79
CA LEU A 58 5.50 2.93 4.03
C LEU A 58 6.16 2.20 5.22
N CYS A 59 5.41 1.87 6.27
CA CYS A 59 5.91 1.07 7.39
C CYS A 59 6.28 -0.37 7.00
N LEU A 60 5.71 -0.86 5.90
CA LEU A 60 5.79 -2.24 5.47
C LEU A 60 6.66 -2.45 4.23
N VAL A 61 7.37 -1.44 3.75
CA VAL A 61 8.31 -1.55 2.62
C VAL A 61 9.78 -1.38 3.05
N ASP A 62 10.71 -1.86 2.22
CA ASP A 62 12.15 -1.62 2.40
C ASP A 62 12.47 -0.12 2.19
N SER A 63 13.26 0.46 3.10
CA SER A 63 13.67 1.86 3.08
C SER A 63 14.45 2.25 1.81
N LYS A 64 15.01 1.29 1.08
CA LYS A 64 15.60 1.51 -0.26
C LYS A 64 14.62 2.15 -1.23
N LEU A 65 13.31 1.90 -1.08
CA LEU A 65 12.28 2.50 -1.94
C LEU A 65 12.06 3.99 -1.65
N PHE A 66 12.50 4.51 -0.49
CA PHE A 66 12.31 5.92 -0.10
C PHE A 66 13.00 6.93 -1.02
N LYS A 67 13.95 6.49 -1.85
CA LYS A 67 14.56 7.36 -2.88
C LYS A 67 13.57 7.78 -3.97
N ILE A 68 12.53 6.97 -4.21
CA ILE A 68 11.52 7.18 -5.27
C ILE A 68 10.20 7.67 -4.67
N MET A 69 9.96 7.45 -3.38
CA MET A 69 8.73 7.87 -2.69
C MET A 69 8.39 9.38 -2.75
N PRO A 70 9.34 10.35 -2.84
CA PRO A 70 8.99 11.77 -2.90
C PRO A 70 8.13 12.18 -4.11
N ILE A 71 8.16 11.42 -5.20
CA ILE A 71 7.32 11.66 -6.38
C ILE A 71 5.95 11.00 -6.29
N LEU A 72 5.78 10.00 -5.42
CA LEU A 72 4.52 9.27 -5.23
C LEU A 72 3.70 10.02 -4.18
N ARG A 73 2.62 10.67 -4.62
CA ARG A 73 1.84 11.62 -3.81
C ARG A 73 0.78 10.91 -2.98
N THR A 74 0.07 9.95 -3.55
CA THR A 74 -1.04 9.22 -2.91
C THR A 74 -0.62 7.82 -2.47
N ALA A 75 -1.47 7.15 -1.67
CA ALA A 75 -1.32 5.72 -1.36
C ALA A 75 -1.47 4.87 -2.63
N ASN A 76 -2.37 5.26 -3.54
CA ASN A 76 -2.55 4.65 -4.85
C ASN A 76 -1.27 4.71 -5.69
N ASP A 77 -0.60 5.87 -5.78
CA ASP A 77 0.67 6.02 -6.51
C ASP A 77 1.73 5.02 -6.01
N VAL A 78 1.81 4.85 -4.68
CA VAL A 78 2.72 3.91 -4.05
C VAL A 78 2.34 2.48 -4.41
N TRP A 79 1.06 2.14 -4.30
CA TRP A 79 0.56 0.81 -4.60
C TRP A 79 0.79 0.41 -6.06
N GLU A 80 0.43 1.28 -7.01
CA GLU A 80 0.67 1.04 -8.44
C GLU A 80 2.15 0.86 -8.75
N TYR A 81 3.02 1.67 -8.15
CA TYR A 81 4.46 1.52 -8.33
C TYR A 81 4.94 0.13 -7.89
N LEU A 82 4.48 -0.33 -6.71
CA LEU A 82 4.85 -1.64 -6.18
C LEU A 82 4.30 -2.78 -7.04
N GLN A 83 3.04 -2.67 -7.49
CA GLN A 83 2.43 -3.61 -8.43
C GLN A 83 3.25 -3.71 -9.72
N ARG A 84 3.57 -2.59 -10.37
CA ARG A 84 4.37 -2.59 -11.61
C ARG A 84 5.77 -3.17 -11.40
N LYS A 85 6.36 -2.97 -10.22
CA LYS A 85 7.72 -3.42 -9.91
C LYS A 85 7.81 -4.91 -9.57
N TYR A 86 6.80 -5.46 -8.90
CA TYR A 86 6.89 -6.79 -8.29
C TYR A 86 5.78 -7.76 -8.72
N ASN A 87 4.76 -7.29 -9.44
CA ASN A 87 3.71 -8.13 -10.03
C ASN A 87 3.85 -8.20 -11.56
N PRO A 88 4.65 -9.13 -12.10
CA PRO A 88 4.84 -9.26 -13.55
C PRO A 88 3.57 -9.65 -14.30
N GLU A 89 2.54 -10.22 -13.63
CA GLU A 89 1.26 -10.59 -14.26
C GLU A 89 0.38 -9.39 -14.63
N ASN A 90 0.70 -8.18 -14.13
CA ASN A 90 -0.04 -6.94 -14.44
C ASN A 90 0.54 -6.14 -15.62
N ILE A 91 1.60 -6.63 -16.28
CA ILE A 91 2.13 -6.01 -17.50
C ILE A 91 1.41 -6.65 -18.69
N LYS A 92 0.29 -6.06 -19.12
CA LYS A 92 -0.31 -6.29 -20.43
C LYS A 92 0.17 -5.25 -21.43
#